data_AF-E9I6Z8-F1
#
_entry.id   AF-E9I6Z8-F1
#
_cell.length_a   1.000
_cell.length_b   1.000
_cell.length_c   1.000
_cell.angle_alpha   90.00
_cell.angle_beta   90.00
_cell.angle_gamma   90.00
#
_symmetry.space_group_name_H-M   'P 1'
#
loop_
_entity.id
_entity.type
_entity.pdbx_description
1 polymer ?
#
loop_
_entity_poly.entity_id
_entity_poly.type
_entity_poly.pdbx_seq_one_letter_code
_entity_poly.pdbx_strand_id
1 'polypeptide(L)'
;KQPSYQATSTESGVVTKLAEISGFHTADLTVNKVFFKNYTISGGIKNLFDVTRIQNSAVSSGTAHSSGGAVPMSYGSKVLIISSLVAFVACKEEVALPDNLASFATTQQGLDAEEANIQIALTRATDVAIPISIQLTPALVAYDKEFTTEPAAVNNVISATIPIGASGVTIKVKKKANVFLNGDENISLKLTSVGTPVLLGLTTEMKLSFAAITSVGSKLTLEGKTAESPYANNVYADLSANFATLSGRKSWNLGFYHGGQFRVILNHSYQSSAAATTKTDISAVTLADTASVPNLNFAPGGE
;
A
#
# COMPACT_ATOMS: atom_id res chain seq x y z
N LYS A 1 -6.03 -33.23 -12.47
CA LYS A 1 -6.79 -34.04 -11.49
C LYS A 1 -6.16 -33.84 -10.12
N GLN A 2 -6.94 -33.72 -9.06
CA GLN A 2 -6.40 -33.54 -7.71
C GLN A 2 -6.30 -34.90 -7.02
N PRO A 3 -5.11 -35.35 -6.59
CA PRO A 3 -4.93 -36.61 -5.88
C PRO A 3 -5.35 -36.49 -4.41
N SER A 4 -5.97 -37.53 -3.86
CA SER A 4 -6.19 -37.72 -2.42
C SER A 4 -5.94 -39.18 -2.05
N TYR A 5 -5.54 -39.45 -0.81
CA TYR A 5 -5.29 -40.82 -0.33
C TYR A 5 -6.40 -41.25 0.62
N GLN A 6 -6.90 -42.46 0.44
CA GLN A 6 -7.89 -43.06 1.34
C GLN A 6 -7.42 -44.40 1.89
N ALA A 7 -7.74 -44.66 3.15
CA ALA A 7 -7.61 -45.98 3.74
C ALA A 7 -8.81 -46.84 3.31
N THR A 8 -8.57 -48.07 2.87
CA THR A 8 -9.62 -49.03 2.50
C THR A 8 -9.35 -50.35 3.20
N SER A 9 -10.33 -50.84 3.95
CA SER A 9 -10.23 -52.12 4.66
C SER A 9 -10.46 -53.28 3.70
N THR A 10 -9.49 -54.18 3.61
CA THR A 10 -9.59 -55.45 2.87
C THR A 10 -9.51 -56.62 3.85
N GLU A 11 -9.86 -57.84 3.40
CA GLU A 11 -9.74 -59.05 4.22
C GLU A 11 -8.30 -59.30 4.73
N SER A 12 -7.29 -58.69 4.08
CA SER A 12 -5.87 -58.78 4.45
C SER A 12 -5.36 -57.60 5.28
N GLY A 13 -6.22 -56.68 5.73
CA GLY A 13 -5.86 -55.48 6.50
C GLY A 13 -6.18 -54.16 5.79
N VAL A 14 -5.77 -53.04 6.40
CA VAL A 14 -6.00 -51.69 5.86
C VAL A 14 -4.94 -51.35 4.82
N VAL A 15 -5.35 -51.11 3.58
CA VAL A 15 -4.49 -50.68 2.47
C VAL A 15 -4.80 -49.24 2.07
N THR A 16 -3.76 -48.48 1.70
CA THR A 16 -3.91 -47.11 1.21
C THR A 16 -4.11 -47.11 -0.29
N LYS A 17 -5.18 -46.46 -0.78
CA LYS A 17 -5.50 -46.34 -2.21
C LYS A 17 -5.48 -44.86 -2.63
N LEU A 18 -4.92 -44.60 -3.81
CA LEU A 18 -5.01 -43.28 -4.46
C LEU A 18 -6.42 -43.08 -5.02
N ALA A 19 -7.05 -41.98 -4.64
CA ALA A 19 -8.29 -41.46 -5.21
C ALA A 19 -7.99 -40.17 -5.99
N GLU A 20 -8.75 -39.94 -7.06
CA GLU A 20 -8.59 -38.78 -7.93
C GLU A 20 -9.92 -38.06 -8.11
N ILE A 21 -9.88 -36.73 -8.00
CA ILE A 21 -10.97 -35.85 -8.39
C ILE A 21 -10.67 -35.32 -9.81
N SER A 22 -11.64 -35.49 -10.72
CA SER A 22 -11.54 -34.95 -12.07
C SER A 22 -11.48 -33.42 -12.05
N GLY A 23 -10.73 -32.83 -12.97
CA GLY A 23 -10.74 -31.37 -13.15
C GLY A 23 -12.14 -30.91 -13.55
N PHE A 24 -12.60 -29.82 -12.97
CA PHE A 24 -13.87 -29.18 -13.32
C PHE A 24 -13.69 -27.67 -13.33
N HIS A 25 -14.55 -26.98 -14.08
CA HIS A 25 -14.65 -25.53 -14.06
C HIS A 25 -16.07 -25.15 -13.66
N THR A 26 -16.20 -24.18 -12.75
CA THR A 26 -17.49 -23.54 -12.46
C THR A 26 -17.43 -22.11 -12.96
N ALA A 27 -18.55 -21.63 -13.47
CA ALA A 27 -18.72 -20.21 -13.78
C ALA A 27 -20.17 -19.81 -13.50
N ASP A 28 -20.34 -18.61 -12.96
CA ASP A 28 -21.61 -17.94 -12.82
C ASP A 28 -21.55 -16.68 -13.68
N LEU A 29 -22.61 -16.39 -14.43
CA LEU A 29 -22.73 -15.18 -15.22
C LEU A 29 -23.90 -14.35 -14.69
N THR A 30 -23.63 -13.12 -14.29
CA THR A 30 -24.67 -12.17 -13.91
C THR A 30 -24.56 -10.92 -14.76
N VAL A 31 -25.67 -10.51 -15.34
CA VAL A 31 -25.81 -9.26 -16.08
C VAL A 31 -26.63 -8.30 -15.23
N ASN A 32 -26.05 -7.15 -14.93
CA ASN A 32 -26.76 -6.04 -14.32
C ASN A 32 -26.95 -4.98 -15.39
N LYS A 33 -28.20 -4.63 -15.67
CA LYS A 33 -28.50 -3.52 -16.57
C LYS A 33 -29.37 -2.51 -15.86
N VAL A 34 -28.83 -1.31 -15.73
CA VAL A 34 -29.57 -0.14 -15.29
C VAL A 34 -30.38 0.35 -16.49
N PHE A 35 -31.69 0.43 -16.32
CA PHE A 35 -32.63 1.00 -17.28
C PHE A 35 -33.25 2.26 -16.67
N PHE A 36 -33.27 3.34 -17.45
CA PHE A 36 -33.62 4.67 -16.94
C PHE A 36 -32.76 5.05 -15.72
N LYS A 37 -33.19 6.03 -14.93
CA LYS A 37 -32.40 6.52 -13.79
C LYS A 37 -32.48 5.63 -12.55
N ASN A 38 -33.55 4.83 -12.40
CA ASN A 38 -33.93 4.28 -11.10
C ASN A 38 -34.22 2.77 -11.10
N TYR A 39 -34.09 2.07 -12.24
CA TYR A 39 -34.43 0.65 -12.30
C TYR A 39 -33.19 -0.16 -12.67
N THR A 40 -32.80 -1.09 -11.81
CA THR A 40 -31.78 -2.08 -12.15
C THR A 40 -32.45 -3.42 -12.31
N ILE A 41 -32.31 -4.00 -13.50
CA ILE A 41 -32.65 -5.40 -13.73
C ILE A 41 -31.36 -6.19 -13.59
N SER A 42 -31.34 -7.08 -12.60
CA SER A 42 -30.28 -8.07 -12.43
C SER A 42 -30.83 -9.43 -12.84
N GLY A 43 -30.12 -10.12 -13.73
CA GLY A 43 -30.45 -11.48 -14.14
C GLY A 43 -29.16 -12.25 -14.39
N GLY A 44 -29.15 -13.52 -14.02
CA GLY A 44 -27.94 -14.34 -14.16
C GLY A 44 -28.23 -15.81 -14.29
N ILE A 45 -27.22 -16.53 -14.78
CA ILE A 45 -27.16 -17.98 -14.88
C ILE A 45 -26.09 -18.44 -13.90
N LYS A 46 -26.51 -19.14 -12.85
CA LYS A 46 -25.60 -19.89 -11.99
C LYS A 46 -25.26 -21.22 -12.65
N ASN A 47 -24.03 -21.68 -12.49
CA ASN A 47 -23.54 -22.92 -13.10
C ASN A 47 -23.63 -22.89 -14.64
N LEU A 48 -23.07 -21.85 -15.26
CA LEU A 48 -23.04 -21.62 -16.71
C LEU A 48 -22.50 -22.83 -17.49
N PHE A 49 -21.57 -23.58 -16.89
CA PHE A 49 -20.96 -24.78 -17.48
C PHE A 49 -21.71 -26.08 -17.18
N ASP A 50 -22.88 -26.02 -16.54
CA ASP A 50 -23.74 -27.16 -16.27
C ASP A 50 -23.05 -28.33 -15.54
N VAL A 51 -22.23 -28.00 -14.54
CA VAL A 51 -21.56 -29.01 -13.71
C VAL A 51 -22.61 -29.61 -12.76
N THR A 52 -23.16 -30.75 -13.14
CA THR A 52 -24.19 -31.49 -12.37
C THR A 52 -23.60 -32.55 -11.46
N ARG A 53 -22.39 -33.04 -11.77
CA ARG A 53 -21.68 -34.05 -10.97
C ARG A 53 -20.16 -33.92 -11.12
N ILE A 54 -19.45 -33.76 -10.01
CA ILE A 54 -17.99 -33.89 -9.96
C ILE A 54 -17.67 -35.37 -9.69
N GLN A 55 -16.95 -36.01 -10.60
CA GLN A 55 -16.58 -37.42 -10.46
C GLN A 55 -15.35 -37.58 -9.54
N ASN A 56 -15.44 -38.51 -8.60
CA ASN A 56 -14.39 -38.87 -7.65
C ASN A 56 -14.19 -40.39 -7.69
N SER A 57 -12.96 -40.88 -7.79
CA SER A 57 -12.68 -42.33 -7.75
C SER A 57 -12.59 -42.92 -6.33
N ALA A 58 -12.87 -42.11 -5.30
CA ALA A 58 -12.97 -42.56 -3.91
C ALA A 58 -14.11 -43.57 -3.75
N VAL A 59 -13.81 -44.69 -3.10
CA VAL A 59 -14.79 -45.74 -2.76
C VAL A 59 -15.14 -45.65 -1.28
N SER A 60 -16.43 -45.62 -0.96
CA SER A 60 -16.92 -45.65 0.42
C SER A 60 -16.67 -47.03 1.02
N SER A 61 -15.88 -47.12 2.08
CA SER A 61 -15.72 -48.33 2.89
C SER A 61 -16.33 -48.11 4.27
N GLY A 62 -17.64 -48.33 4.38
CA GLY A 62 -18.41 -48.24 5.63
C GLY A 62 -19.91 -48.33 5.37
N THR A 63 -20.56 -49.32 5.97
CA THR A 63 -21.94 -49.77 5.73
C THR A 63 -23.03 -48.71 6.04
N ALA A 64 -24.15 -48.85 5.30
CA ALA A 64 -25.45 -48.18 5.37
C ALA A 64 -25.55 -46.83 4.62
N HIS A 65 -26.21 -46.87 3.45
CA HIS A 65 -26.58 -45.76 2.53
C HIS A 65 -25.73 -45.49 1.27
N SER A 66 -24.78 -46.36 0.91
CA SER A 66 -24.12 -46.28 -0.42
C SER A 66 -23.93 -47.67 -1.00
N SER A 67 -24.67 -47.99 -2.07
CA SER A 67 -24.31 -49.08 -2.95
C SER A 67 -23.03 -48.67 -3.68
N GLY A 68 -21.98 -49.50 -3.56
CA GLY A 68 -20.61 -49.16 -3.96
C GLY A 68 -20.50 -48.42 -5.28
N GLY A 69 -19.99 -47.20 -5.20
CA GLY A 69 -19.81 -46.28 -6.32
C GLY A 69 -19.10 -45.01 -5.87
N ALA A 70 -18.64 -44.21 -6.84
CA ALA A 70 -18.01 -42.91 -6.63
C ALA A 70 -18.86 -41.99 -5.73
N VAL A 71 -18.29 -41.49 -4.63
CA VAL A 71 -18.98 -40.56 -3.71
C VAL A 71 -19.18 -39.19 -4.40
N PRO A 72 -20.43 -38.72 -4.60
CA PRO A 72 -20.67 -37.39 -5.14
C PRO A 72 -20.22 -36.32 -4.14
N MET A 73 -19.33 -35.42 -4.54
CA MET A 73 -18.78 -34.39 -3.66
C MET A 73 -19.66 -33.13 -3.55
N SER A 74 -20.54 -32.87 -4.53
CA SER A 74 -21.45 -31.72 -4.56
C SER A 74 -22.55 -31.92 -5.61
N TYR A 75 -23.75 -31.40 -5.35
CA TYR A 75 -24.87 -31.31 -6.30
C TYR A 75 -25.14 -29.83 -6.64
N GLY A 76 -25.14 -29.49 -7.92
CA GLY A 76 -25.50 -28.14 -8.39
C GLY A 76 -27.01 -28.03 -8.61
N SER A 77 -27.69 -27.16 -7.87
CA SER A 77 -29.09 -26.81 -8.15
C SER A 77 -29.15 -25.75 -9.25
N LYS A 78 -29.91 -26.01 -10.31
CA LYS A 78 -30.27 -24.99 -11.30
C LYS A 78 -31.42 -24.15 -10.74
N VAL A 79 -31.41 -22.85 -11.05
CA VAL A 79 -32.46 -21.83 -10.81
C VAL A 79 -32.27 -20.99 -9.55
N LEU A 80 -31.92 -19.72 -9.77
CA LEU A 80 -32.24 -18.59 -8.89
C LEU A 80 -33.03 -17.57 -9.73
N ILE A 81 -34.35 -17.68 -9.79
CA ILE A 81 -35.21 -16.58 -10.25
C ILE A 81 -35.70 -15.88 -8.98
N ILE A 82 -35.03 -14.80 -8.60
CA ILE A 82 -35.58 -13.82 -7.66
C ILE A 82 -36.22 -12.73 -8.53
N SER A 83 -37.48 -12.92 -8.92
CA SER A 83 -38.32 -11.81 -9.37
C SER A 83 -38.81 -11.07 -8.12
N SER A 84 -37.91 -10.32 -7.48
CA SER A 84 -38.29 -9.37 -6.43
C SER A 84 -38.40 -7.99 -7.07
N LEU A 85 -39.63 -7.53 -7.28
CA LEU A 85 -39.90 -6.15 -7.64
C LEU A 85 -39.76 -5.31 -6.37
N VAL A 86 -38.53 -4.99 -5.98
CA VAL A 86 -38.28 -4.06 -4.87
C VAL A 86 -38.45 -2.64 -5.37
N ALA A 87 -39.61 -2.05 -5.11
CA ALA A 87 -39.85 -0.64 -5.37
C ALA A 87 -39.10 0.20 -4.31
N PHE A 88 -37.83 0.49 -4.55
CA PHE A 88 -37.18 1.61 -3.88
C PHE A 88 -37.64 2.90 -4.55
N VAL A 89 -38.44 3.69 -3.85
CA VAL A 89 -38.61 5.10 -4.17
C VAL A 89 -37.28 5.78 -3.84
N ALA A 90 -36.35 5.74 -4.79
CA ALA A 90 -35.10 6.47 -4.68
C ALA A 90 -35.37 7.93 -5.02
N CYS A 91 -35.52 8.75 -3.98
CA CYS A 91 -35.15 10.15 -4.09
C CYS A 91 -33.73 10.23 -4.67
N LYS A 92 -33.51 11.23 -5.52
CA LYS A 92 -32.24 11.48 -6.18
C LYS A 92 -31.23 11.95 -5.11
N GLU A 93 -30.60 11.03 -4.39
CA GLU A 93 -29.44 11.37 -3.57
C GLU A 93 -28.23 11.46 -4.51
N GLU A 94 -27.75 12.69 -4.71
CA GLU A 94 -26.34 12.88 -5.05
C GLU A 94 -25.53 12.12 -3.99
N VAL A 95 -24.80 11.08 -4.41
CA VAL A 95 -23.89 10.38 -3.50
C VAL A 95 -22.79 11.38 -3.16
N ALA A 96 -22.93 12.03 -2.01
CA ALA A 96 -21.89 12.90 -1.49
C ALA A 96 -20.59 12.10 -1.38
N LEU A 97 -19.49 12.68 -1.88
CA LEU A 97 -18.18 12.08 -1.67
C LEU A 97 -17.95 11.91 -0.17
N PRO A 98 -17.29 10.82 0.26
CA PRO A 98 -16.94 10.66 1.66
C PRO A 98 -16.09 11.84 2.14
N ASP A 99 -16.19 12.12 3.43
CA ASP A 99 -15.48 13.22 4.08
C ASP A 99 -13.98 13.16 3.79
N ASN A 100 -13.41 14.33 3.48
CA ASN A 100 -11.96 14.46 3.39
C ASN A 100 -11.42 14.71 4.81
N LEU A 101 -10.58 13.81 5.30
CA LEU A 101 -10.10 13.83 6.67
C LEU A 101 -8.59 14.10 6.68
N ALA A 102 -8.14 14.98 7.57
CA ALA A 102 -6.72 15.18 7.86
C ALA A 102 -6.31 14.40 9.11
N SER A 103 -5.19 13.69 9.07
CA SER A 103 -4.66 12.93 10.20
C SER A 103 -3.14 12.87 10.18
N PHE A 104 -2.52 12.74 11.34
CA PHE A 104 -1.11 12.32 11.39
C PHE A 104 -0.98 10.91 10.79
N ALA A 105 0.09 10.69 10.03
CA ALA A 105 0.35 9.40 9.41
C ALA A 105 0.68 8.30 10.45
N THR A 106 1.23 8.70 11.60
CA THR A 106 1.61 7.81 12.71
C THR A 106 1.18 8.41 14.05
N THR A 107 1.06 7.56 15.07
CA THR A 107 0.79 7.98 16.45
C THR A 107 2.06 8.21 17.27
N GLN A 108 3.19 7.66 16.81
CA GLN A 108 4.48 7.82 17.45
C GLN A 108 5.60 7.80 16.42
N GLN A 109 6.62 8.63 16.65
CA GLN A 109 7.83 8.70 15.85
C GLN A 109 9.04 8.91 16.77
N GLY A 110 10.17 8.31 16.40
CA GLY A 110 11.46 8.55 17.04
C GLY A 110 12.28 9.58 16.27
N LEU A 111 13.22 10.22 16.96
CA LEU A 111 14.23 11.10 16.39
C LEU A 111 15.61 10.58 16.81
N ASP A 112 16.26 9.83 15.92
CA ASP A 112 17.64 9.35 16.08
C ASP A 112 18.66 10.22 15.32
N ALA A 113 18.18 11.14 14.48
CA ALA A 113 18.95 12.09 13.68
C ALA A 113 18.74 13.56 14.13
N GLU A 114 19.25 14.52 13.34
CA GLU A 114 19.11 15.96 13.64
C GLU A 114 17.70 16.52 13.38
N GLU A 115 16.90 15.85 12.53
CA GLU A 115 15.53 16.27 12.22
C GLU A 115 14.56 15.09 12.07
N ALA A 116 13.27 15.35 12.35
CA ALA A 116 12.15 14.45 12.07
C ALA A 116 11.15 15.13 11.15
N ASN A 117 10.65 14.36 10.20
CA ASN A 117 9.60 14.78 9.27
C ASN A 117 8.26 14.21 9.74
N ILE A 118 7.41 15.09 10.26
CA ILE A 118 6.09 14.77 10.76
C ILE A 118 5.07 14.92 9.63
N GLN A 119 4.46 13.82 9.21
CA GLN A 119 3.52 13.81 8.10
C GLN A 119 2.06 13.92 8.56
N ILE A 120 1.34 14.87 7.95
CA ILE A 120 -0.12 14.93 7.98
C ILE A 120 -0.64 14.59 6.58
N ALA A 121 -1.55 13.62 6.50
CA ALA A 121 -2.13 13.16 5.25
C ALA A 121 -3.63 13.46 5.19
N LEU A 122 -4.11 13.71 3.98
CA LEU A 122 -5.53 13.80 3.64
C LEU A 122 -6.01 12.46 3.09
N THR A 123 -7.26 12.08 3.38
CA THR A 123 -7.88 10.90 2.74
C THR A 123 -8.11 11.10 1.24
N ARG A 124 -8.14 12.35 0.78
CA ARG A 124 -8.21 12.73 -0.63
C ARG A 124 -7.49 14.06 -0.88
N ALA A 125 -6.86 14.23 -2.04
CA ALA A 125 -6.37 15.54 -2.47
C ALA A 125 -7.51 16.57 -2.53
N THR A 126 -7.18 17.84 -2.32
CA THR A 126 -8.13 18.95 -2.31
C THR A 126 -7.76 19.99 -3.36
N ASP A 127 -8.76 20.63 -3.94
CA ASP A 127 -8.65 21.71 -4.92
C ASP A 127 -8.55 23.11 -4.28
N VAL A 128 -8.41 23.18 -2.96
CA VAL A 128 -8.16 24.43 -2.22
C VAL A 128 -7.03 24.22 -1.20
N ALA A 129 -6.32 25.28 -0.85
CA ALA A 129 -5.32 25.20 0.22
C ALA A 129 -6.00 25.09 1.60
N ILE A 130 -5.50 24.22 2.47
CA ILE A 130 -6.12 23.93 3.77
C ILE A 130 -5.22 24.41 4.91
N PRO A 131 -5.60 25.48 5.64
CA PRO A 131 -4.88 25.88 6.83
C PRO A 131 -5.06 24.85 7.94
N ILE A 132 -3.99 24.58 8.69
CA ILE A 132 -4.01 23.69 9.85
C ILE A 132 -3.28 24.34 11.04
N SER A 133 -3.70 23.97 12.25
CA SER A 133 -3.02 24.36 13.49
C SER A 133 -2.63 23.14 14.29
N ILE A 134 -1.39 23.12 14.79
CA ILE A 134 -0.84 22.02 15.57
C ILE A 134 -0.31 22.58 16.89
N GLN A 135 -0.90 22.14 18.00
CA GLN A 135 -0.40 22.45 19.35
C GLN A 135 0.76 21.51 19.69
N LEU A 136 1.85 22.09 20.20
CA LEU A 136 2.98 21.37 20.77
C LEU A 136 2.86 21.37 22.30
N THR A 137 3.10 20.21 22.90
CA THR A 137 3.24 20.05 24.35
C THR A 137 4.58 19.36 24.62
N PRO A 138 5.66 20.14 24.79
CA PRO A 138 7.00 19.61 25.08
C PRO A 138 7.08 19.04 26.50
N ALA A 139 7.84 17.96 26.68
CA ALA A 139 8.14 17.33 27.97
C ALA A 139 9.65 17.11 28.09
N LEU A 140 10.25 17.70 29.12
CA LEU A 140 11.71 17.69 29.37
C LEU A 140 12.57 18.34 28.27
N VAL A 141 11.92 19.06 27.34
CA VAL A 141 12.51 19.91 26.30
C VAL A 141 11.72 21.21 26.20
N ALA A 142 12.33 22.26 25.68
CA ALA A 142 11.73 23.55 25.44
C ALA A 142 12.00 24.04 24.01
N TYR A 143 10.99 24.71 23.45
CA TYR A 143 11.09 25.34 22.13
C TYR A 143 12.19 26.42 22.14
N ASP A 144 12.90 26.54 21.01
CA ASP A 144 14.07 27.41 20.80
C ASP A 144 15.32 27.10 21.62
N LYS A 145 15.22 26.27 22.66
CA LYS A 145 16.38 25.79 23.43
C LYS A 145 16.88 24.45 22.90
N GLU A 146 16.07 23.40 23.01
CA GLU A 146 16.46 22.05 22.61
C GLU A 146 16.01 21.69 21.19
N PHE A 147 14.94 22.32 20.70
CA PHE A 147 14.41 22.06 19.36
C PHE A 147 13.73 23.28 18.74
N THR A 148 13.55 23.22 17.42
CA THR A 148 12.78 24.18 16.62
C THR A 148 11.90 23.43 15.62
N THR A 149 11.01 24.14 14.95
CA THR A 149 10.14 23.55 13.92
C THR A 149 10.15 24.35 12.64
N GLU A 150 9.78 23.71 11.54
CA GLU A 150 9.53 24.34 10.25
C GLU A 150 8.16 23.87 9.73
N PRO A 151 7.15 24.76 9.65
CA PRO A 151 7.16 26.19 10.03
C PRO A 151 7.45 26.44 11.52
N ALA A 152 8.00 27.63 11.82
CA ALA A 152 8.28 28.03 13.20
C ALA A 152 6.97 28.12 14.00
N ALA A 153 6.99 27.59 15.22
CA ALA A 153 5.87 27.67 16.14
C ALA A 153 5.87 29.01 16.85
N VAL A 154 4.69 29.56 17.07
CA VAL A 154 4.48 30.74 17.91
C VAL A 154 3.60 30.33 19.07
N ASN A 155 4.04 30.59 20.30
CA ASN A 155 3.33 30.15 21.51
C ASN A 155 3.02 28.65 21.52
N ASN A 156 3.99 27.83 21.10
CA ASN A 156 3.85 26.38 20.95
C ASN A 156 2.76 25.95 19.95
N VAL A 157 2.31 26.82 19.04
CA VAL A 157 1.39 26.47 17.96
C VAL A 157 2.10 26.62 16.62
N ILE A 158 2.11 25.55 15.82
CA ILE A 158 2.53 25.60 14.42
C ILE A 158 1.30 25.91 13.58
N SER A 159 1.37 26.99 12.80
CA SER A 159 0.42 27.28 11.74
C SER A 159 1.03 26.86 10.40
N ALA A 160 0.39 25.91 9.72
CA ALA A 160 0.84 25.40 8.44
C ALA A 160 -0.31 25.36 7.43
N THR A 161 0.01 25.07 6.17
CA THR A 161 -0.99 24.97 5.10
C THR A 161 -0.68 23.76 4.25
N ILE A 162 -1.69 22.91 4.02
CA ILE A 162 -1.64 21.87 3.00
C ILE A 162 -1.91 22.56 1.66
N PRO A 163 -0.96 22.55 0.71
CA PRO A 163 -1.13 23.24 -0.57
C PRO A 163 -2.28 22.66 -1.40
N ILE A 164 -2.82 23.49 -2.29
CA ILE A 164 -3.77 23.04 -3.32
C ILE A 164 -3.19 21.87 -4.13
N GLY A 165 -4.02 20.86 -4.39
CA GLY A 165 -3.67 19.65 -5.13
C GLY A 165 -2.83 18.65 -4.33
N ALA A 166 -2.31 19.01 -3.16
CA ALA A 166 -1.53 18.11 -2.33
C ALA A 166 -2.43 17.18 -1.51
N SER A 167 -1.94 15.97 -1.23
CA SER A 167 -2.59 14.99 -0.35
C SER A 167 -2.09 15.05 1.09
N GLY A 168 -1.36 16.10 1.47
CA GLY A 168 -0.77 16.24 2.80
C GLY A 168 0.30 17.32 2.90
N VAL A 169 0.90 17.44 4.09
CA VAL A 169 2.01 18.36 4.38
C VAL A 169 2.99 17.70 5.33
N THR A 170 4.26 18.10 5.26
CA THR A 170 5.32 17.68 6.18
C THR A 170 5.72 18.86 7.06
N ILE A 171 5.77 18.61 8.37
CA ILE A 171 6.30 19.54 9.36
C ILE A 171 7.65 19.02 9.82
N LYS A 172 8.68 19.86 9.83
CA LYS A 172 9.98 19.47 10.35
C LYS A 172 10.10 19.81 11.82
N VAL A 173 10.61 18.89 12.61
CA VAL A 173 11.10 19.15 13.97
C VAL A 173 12.61 18.97 13.94
N LYS A 174 13.36 20.00 14.32
CA LYS A 174 14.83 20.01 14.28
C LYS A 174 15.37 20.08 15.68
N LYS A 175 16.23 19.14 16.05
CA LYS A 175 17.03 19.19 17.27
C LYS A 175 18.09 20.28 17.12
N LYS A 176 18.29 21.09 18.17
CA LYS A 176 19.35 22.10 18.17
C LYS A 176 20.72 21.42 18.35
N ALA A 177 21.73 21.96 17.67
CA ALA A 177 23.10 21.48 17.77
C ALA A 177 23.63 21.61 19.21
N ASN A 178 24.52 20.70 19.61
CA ASN A 178 25.18 20.67 20.92
C ASN A 178 24.22 20.53 22.12
N VAL A 179 23.03 19.96 21.90
CA VAL A 179 22.09 19.64 22.98
C VAL A 179 22.25 18.18 23.40
N PHE A 180 22.44 17.98 24.70
CA PHE A 180 22.46 16.66 25.32
C PHE A 180 21.04 16.28 25.75
N LEU A 181 20.56 15.11 25.30
CA LEU A 181 19.24 14.56 25.59
C LEU A 181 19.43 13.13 26.10
N ASN A 182 18.66 12.74 27.11
CA ASN A 182 18.78 11.44 27.77
C ASN A 182 17.91 10.35 27.12
N GLY A 183 17.01 10.76 26.22
CA GLY A 183 16.09 9.89 25.49
C GLY A 183 14.68 9.79 26.08
N ASP A 184 14.46 10.39 27.26
CA ASP A 184 13.13 10.49 27.89
C ASP A 184 12.33 11.71 27.38
N GLU A 185 13.02 12.62 26.70
CA GLU A 185 12.45 13.85 26.18
C GLU A 185 11.50 13.58 25.02
N ASN A 186 10.38 14.29 24.98
CA ASN A 186 9.36 14.11 23.95
C ASN A 186 8.51 15.35 23.72
N ILE A 187 7.81 15.38 22.59
CA ILE A 187 6.78 16.38 22.28
C ILE A 187 5.51 15.62 21.93
N SER A 188 4.40 15.97 22.57
CA SER A 188 3.07 15.61 22.07
C SER A 188 2.61 16.69 21.09
N LEU A 189 2.27 16.28 19.86
CA LEU A 189 1.73 17.14 18.82
C LEU A 189 0.24 16.82 18.67
N LYS A 190 -0.60 17.87 18.71
CA LYS A 190 -2.06 17.75 18.56
C LYS A 190 -2.55 18.61 17.41
N LEU A 191 -3.16 18.01 16.41
CA LEU A 191 -3.84 18.70 15.32
C LEU A 191 -5.14 19.30 15.88
N THR A 192 -5.16 20.61 16.13
CA THR A 192 -6.26 21.30 16.84
C THR A 192 -7.31 21.86 15.89
N SER A 193 -6.92 22.25 14.67
CA SER A 193 -7.85 22.78 13.69
C SER A 193 -7.45 22.41 12.26
N VAL A 194 -8.44 22.22 11.40
CA VAL A 194 -8.28 22.00 9.97
C VAL A 194 -9.30 22.87 9.24
N GLY A 195 -8.86 23.57 8.19
CA GLY A 195 -9.72 24.41 7.38
C GLY A 195 -10.68 23.64 6.49
N THR A 196 -11.81 24.26 6.14
CA THR A 196 -12.81 23.68 5.24
C THR A 196 -12.27 23.51 3.81
N PRO A 197 -12.71 22.48 3.06
CA PRO A 197 -13.76 21.52 3.38
C PRO A 197 -13.28 20.26 4.11
N VAL A 198 -12.05 20.25 4.64
CA VAL A 198 -11.47 19.09 5.30
C VAL A 198 -11.85 19.06 6.78
N LEU A 199 -12.11 17.87 7.31
CA LEU A 199 -12.41 17.63 8.72
C LEU A 199 -11.23 16.97 9.45
N LEU A 200 -11.21 17.07 10.77
CA LEU A 200 -10.28 16.29 11.59
C LEU A 200 -10.60 14.80 11.45
N GLY A 201 -9.58 13.99 11.18
CA GLY A 201 -9.70 12.54 11.16
C GLY A 201 -9.49 11.91 12.53
N LEU A 202 -9.14 10.63 12.55
CA LEU A 202 -9.05 9.84 13.79
C LEU A 202 -7.74 10.08 14.55
N THR A 203 -6.62 10.21 13.83
CA THR A 203 -5.30 10.38 14.43
C THR A 203 -4.96 11.86 14.53
N THR A 204 -5.50 12.50 15.57
CA THR A 204 -5.32 13.94 15.85
C THR A 204 -4.19 14.22 16.82
N GLU A 205 -3.59 13.20 17.42
CA GLU A 205 -2.46 13.32 18.34
C GLU A 205 -1.36 12.34 17.98
N MET A 206 -0.11 12.78 18.13
CA MET A 206 1.07 11.92 18.00
C MET A 206 2.17 12.32 18.97
N LYS A 207 3.03 11.37 19.33
CA LYS A 207 4.20 11.59 20.19
C LYS A 207 5.49 11.49 19.40
N LEU A 208 6.28 12.56 19.38
CA LEU A 208 7.66 12.54 18.91
C LEU A 208 8.59 12.34 20.11
N SER A 209 9.44 11.31 20.08
CA SER A 209 10.42 11.03 21.13
C SER A 209 11.82 11.39 20.64
N PHE A 210 12.65 12.04 21.47
CA PHE A 210 14.05 12.38 21.12
C PHE A 210 15.00 11.19 21.36
N ALA A 211 14.53 10.00 21.00
CA ALA A 211 15.26 8.75 21.03
C ALA A 211 14.72 7.84 19.92
N ALA A 212 15.50 6.80 19.59
CA ALA A 212 14.98 5.67 18.83
C ALA A 212 13.83 5.02 19.60
N ILE A 213 12.80 4.59 18.88
CA ILE A 213 11.65 3.88 19.45
C ILE A 213 11.59 2.47 18.87
N THR A 214 11.07 1.52 19.63
CA THR A 214 10.63 0.25 19.06
C THR A 214 9.25 0.44 18.44
N SER A 215 9.11 0.26 17.13
CA SER A 215 7.79 0.30 16.49
C SER A 215 6.86 -0.74 17.11
N VAL A 216 5.69 -0.30 17.61
CA VAL A 216 4.69 -1.15 18.28
C VAL A 216 3.60 -1.68 17.33
N GLY A 217 3.84 -1.66 16.01
CA GLY A 217 2.94 -2.22 15.01
C GLY A 217 2.00 -1.23 14.32
N SER A 218 2.42 0.01 14.12
CA SER A 218 1.67 0.98 13.29
C SER A 218 1.71 0.63 11.80
N LYS A 219 0.66 1.02 11.07
CA LYS A 219 0.63 0.93 9.61
C LYS A 219 1.56 1.98 9.00
N LEU A 220 2.72 1.56 8.49
CA LEU A 220 3.61 2.41 7.71
C LEU A 220 3.23 2.30 6.23
N THR A 221 2.77 3.39 5.62
CA THR A 221 2.49 3.42 4.18
C THR A 221 3.78 3.72 3.42
N LEU A 222 4.12 2.86 2.45
CA LEU A 222 5.30 3.02 1.61
C LEU A 222 4.91 3.64 0.26
N GLU A 223 5.13 4.94 0.11
CA GLU A 223 4.68 5.74 -1.05
C GLU A 223 5.58 5.57 -2.30
N GLY A 224 5.63 4.35 -2.83
CA GLY A 224 6.43 4.01 -4.01
C GLY A 224 5.87 4.53 -5.35
N LYS A 225 4.58 4.91 -5.38
CA LYS A 225 3.87 5.35 -6.59
C LYS A 225 3.28 6.75 -6.43
N THR A 226 3.00 7.38 -7.56
CA THR A 226 2.24 8.64 -7.69
C THR A 226 1.05 8.40 -8.62
N ALA A 227 0.22 9.41 -8.85
CA ALA A 227 -0.85 9.32 -9.85
C ALA A 227 -0.28 9.17 -11.27
N GLU A 228 0.90 9.74 -11.51
CA GLU A 228 1.58 9.84 -12.80
C GLU A 228 2.50 8.65 -13.08
N SER A 229 3.02 8.00 -12.04
CA SER A 229 3.97 6.90 -12.19
C SER A 229 3.76 5.79 -11.15
N PRO A 230 3.60 4.53 -11.57
CA PRO A 230 3.47 3.40 -10.66
C PRO A 230 4.78 3.03 -9.94
N TYR A 231 5.90 3.69 -10.28
CA TYR A 231 7.24 3.43 -9.74
C TYR A 231 8.04 4.72 -9.54
N ALA A 232 7.42 5.74 -8.95
CA ALA A 232 8.05 7.05 -8.75
C ALA A 232 9.28 6.99 -7.82
N ASN A 233 9.17 6.23 -6.72
CA ASN A 233 10.14 6.28 -5.62
C ASN A 233 10.67 4.89 -5.24
N ASN A 234 11.92 4.86 -4.79
CA ASN A 234 12.41 3.88 -3.85
C ASN A 234 12.02 4.34 -2.44
N VAL A 235 11.59 3.41 -1.60
CA VAL A 235 11.14 3.70 -0.25
C VAL A 235 12.00 2.93 0.74
N TYR A 236 12.68 3.66 1.62
CA TYR A 236 13.49 3.09 2.70
C TYR A 236 12.70 3.20 3.99
N ALA A 237 12.31 2.06 4.56
CA ALA A 237 11.58 2.00 5.82
C ALA A 237 12.57 1.96 7.00
N ASP A 238 12.39 2.87 7.94
CA ASP A 238 13.10 2.93 9.21
C ASP A 238 12.14 2.52 10.33
N LEU A 239 12.40 1.34 10.90
CA LEU A 239 11.57 0.77 11.96
C LEU A 239 11.91 1.33 13.35
N SER A 240 13.10 1.91 13.53
CA SER A 240 13.53 2.60 14.76
C SER A 240 12.96 4.00 14.88
N ALA A 241 12.64 4.64 13.76
CA ALA A 241 11.97 5.94 13.72
C ALA A 241 10.47 5.83 13.39
N ASN A 242 9.97 4.67 12.93
CA ASN A 242 8.63 4.52 12.37
C ASN A 242 8.37 5.49 11.21
N PHE A 243 9.36 5.62 10.33
CA PHE A 243 9.42 6.61 9.26
C PHE A 243 9.82 5.95 7.94
N ALA A 244 9.46 6.57 6.82
CA ALA A 244 9.90 6.12 5.50
C ALA A 244 10.53 7.28 4.73
N THR A 245 11.72 7.06 4.20
CA THR A 245 12.41 8.02 3.33
C THR A 245 12.14 7.68 1.88
N LEU A 246 11.70 8.68 1.11
CA LEU A 246 11.48 8.56 -0.33
C LEU A 246 12.73 9.02 -1.09
N SER A 247 13.17 8.22 -2.05
CA SER A 247 14.19 8.60 -3.03
C SER A 247 13.61 8.40 -4.42
N GLY A 248 13.51 9.48 -5.21
CA GLY A 248 13.04 9.38 -6.60
C GLY A 248 13.88 8.39 -7.40
N ARG A 249 13.25 7.47 -8.13
CA ARG A 249 14.00 6.42 -8.86
C ARG A 249 14.94 6.97 -9.93
N LYS A 250 14.63 8.14 -10.48
CA LYS A 250 15.39 8.81 -11.54
C LYS A 250 16.25 9.96 -11.03
N SER A 251 16.41 10.13 -9.71
CA SER A 251 17.12 11.29 -9.15
C SER A 251 18.64 11.20 -9.31
N TRP A 252 19.19 10.02 -9.61
CA TRP A 252 20.61 9.81 -9.84
C TRP A 252 20.84 8.65 -10.83
N ASN A 253 22.02 8.59 -11.44
CA ASN A 253 22.40 7.51 -12.37
C ASN A 253 23.71 6.83 -11.99
N LEU A 254 24.69 7.60 -11.50
CA LEU A 254 25.99 7.13 -11.03
C LEU A 254 26.24 7.60 -9.60
N GLY A 255 26.73 6.70 -8.75
CA GLY A 255 27.26 7.01 -7.43
C GLY A 255 28.74 6.66 -7.36
N PHE A 256 29.56 7.53 -6.78
CA PHE A 256 30.99 7.32 -6.63
C PHE A 256 31.32 7.03 -5.16
N TYR A 257 31.96 5.89 -4.90
CA TYR A 257 32.43 5.51 -3.57
C TYR A 257 33.96 5.53 -3.52
N HIS A 258 34.50 6.48 -2.77
CA HIS A 258 35.95 6.74 -2.67
C HIS A 258 36.61 6.07 -1.44
N GLY A 259 35.98 5.03 -0.87
CA GLY A 259 36.63 4.20 0.15
C GLY A 259 37.75 3.34 -0.45
N GLY A 260 38.28 2.39 0.31
CA GLY A 260 39.48 1.61 -0.06
C GLY A 260 39.40 0.78 -1.36
N GLN A 261 38.27 0.78 -2.07
CA GLN A 261 38.03 -0.01 -3.29
C GLN A 261 37.59 0.79 -4.51
N PHE A 262 37.50 2.13 -4.44
CA PHE A 262 37.11 3.03 -5.55
C PHE A 262 36.04 2.43 -6.48
N ARG A 263 34.77 2.44 -6.04
CA ARG A 263 33.67 1.81 -6.78
C ARG A 263 32.78 2.85 -7.46
N VAL A 264 32.27 2.50 -8.63
CA VAL A 264 31.14 3.18 -9.27
C VAL A 264 29.90 2.31 -9.07
N ILE A 265 28.85 2.90 -8.54
CA ILE A 265 27.55 2.26 -8.33
C ILE A 265 26.60 2.79 -9.39
N LEU A 266 25.98 1.88 -10.15
CA LEU A 266 24.91 2.22 -11.07
C LEU A 266 23.58 2.22 -10.33
N ASN A 267 22.70 3.15 -10.66
CA ASN A 267 21.37 3.15 -10.09
C ASN A 267 20.57 1.94 -10.57
N HIS A 268 20.48 0.90 -9.73
CA HIS A 268 19.74 -0.32 -10.01
C HIS A 268 18.25 -0.09 -10.33
N SER A 269 17.65 1.02 -9.88
CA SER A 269 16.25 1.34 -10.11
C SER A 269 16.00 2.05 -11.43
N TYR A 270 17.07 2.43 -12.14
CA TYR A 270 17.02 3.08 -13.44
C TYR A 270 17.81 2.26 -14.46
N GLN A 271 17.18 1.93 -15.58
CA GLN A 271 17.83 1.16 -16.62
C GLN A 271 19.01 1.95 -17.18
N SER A 272 20.19 1.35 -17.12
CA SER A 272 21.43 1.94 -17.60
C SER A 272 22.08 0.98 -18.59
N SER A 273 22.46 1.49 -19.76
CA SER A 273 23.34 0.81 -20.70
C SER A 273 24.66 1.57 -20.80
N ALA A 274 25.74 0.83 -21.03
CA ALA A 274 27.07 1.39 -21.19
C ALA A 274 27.80 0.63 -22.30
N ALA A 275 28.66 1.34 -23.04
CA ALA A 275 29.59 0.74 -23.99
C ALA A 275 31.01 1.10 -23.57
N ALA A 276 31.94 0.17 -23.79
CA ALA A 276 33.35 0.43 -23.59
C ALA A 276 33.84 1.45 -24.64
N THR A 277 34.64 2.42 -24.20
CA THR A 277 35.32 3.38 -25.08
C THR A 277 36.83 3.17 -25.01
N THR A 278 37.51 3.41 -26.12
CA THR A 278 38.98 3.43 -26.18
C THR A 278 39.55 4.79 -25.79
N LYS A 279 38.70 5.81 -25.60
CA LYS A 279 39.11 7.14 -25.18
C LYS A 279 39.52 7.12 -23.71
N THR A 280 40.68 7.71 -23.43
CA THR A 280 41.23 7.83 -22.07
C THR A 280 41.08 9.23 -21.48
N ASP A 281 40.70 10.22 -22.29
CA ASP A 281 40.39 11.59 -21.87
C ASP A 281 38.87 11.79 -21.79
N ILE A 282 38.36 12.09 -20.59
CA ILE A 282 36.93 12.31 -20.36
C ILE A 282 36.40 13.52 -21.13
N SER A 283 37.24 14.51 -21.42
CA SER A 283 36.86 15.68 -22.22
C SER A 283 36.71 15.38 -23.71
N ALA A 284 37.26 14.25 -24.17
CA ALA A 284 37.12 13.78 -25.54
C ALA A 284 35.87 12.90 -25.77
N VAL A 285 35.14 12.53 -24.70
CA VAL A 285 33.90 11.74 -24.78
C VAL A 285 32.72 12.64 -25.14
N THR A 286 31.93 12.23 -26.12
CA THR A 286 30.83 12.99 -26.70
C THR A 286 29.58 12.12 -26.84
N LEU A 287 28.43 12.74 -27.16
CA LEU A 287 27.19 12.02 -27.50
C LEU A 287 27.33 11.08 -28.71
N ALA A 288 28.26 11.34 -29.63
CA ALA A 288 28.50 10.43 -30.76
C ALA A 288 29.05 9.07 -30.31
N ASP A 289 29.77 9.04 -29.18
CA ASP A 289 30.34 7.80 -28.62
C ASP A 289 29.26 6.89 -28.02
N THR A 290 28.04 7.40 -27.78
CA THR A 290 26.91 6.60 -27.28
C THR A 290 26.07 5.98 -28.41
N ALA A 291 26.42 6.21 -29.68
CA ALA A 291 25.62 5.76 -30.82
C ALA A 291 25.53 4.23 -30.94
N SER A 292 26.54 3.50 -30.45
CA SER A 292 26.56 2.03 -30.41
C SER A 292 25.91 1.44 -29.15
N VAL A 293 25.54 2.28 -28.18
CA VAL A 293 24.93 1.83 -26.93
C VAL A 293 23.47 1.45 -27.21
N PRO A 294 23.05 0.21 -26.91
CA PRO A 294 21.65 -0.19 -27.09
C PRO A 294 20.71 0.73 -26.32
N ASN A 295 19.71 1.25 -27.01
CA ASN A 295 18.63 2.00 -26.40
C ASN A 295 17.72 1.02 -25.65
N LEU A 296 17.53 1.25 -24.35
CA LEU A 296 16.69 0.41 -23.49
C LEU A 296 15.20 0.79 -23.54
N ASN A 297 14.75 1.46 -24.61
CA ASN A 297 13.35 1.79 -24.84
C ASN A 297 12.52 0.52 -25.10
N PHE A 298 12.09 -0.14 -24.02
CA PHE A 298 11.03 -1.14 -24.10
C PHE A 298 9.67 -0.42 -24.12
N ALA A 299 8.80 -0.81 -25.04
CA ALA A 299 7.41 -0.36 -25.01
C ALA A 299 6.74 -0.85 -23.71
N PRO A 300 5.93 -0.02 -23.03
CA PRO A 300 5.17 -0.48 -21.87
C PRO A 300 4.28 -1.69 -22.26
N GLY A 301 4.46 -2.83 -21.60
CA GLY A 301 3.67 -4.05 -21.83
C GLY A 301 4.26 -5.07 -22.81
N GLY A 302 5.58 -5.04 -23.06
CA GLY A 302 6.29 -6.02 -23.87
C GLY A 302 6.87 -7.22 -23.11
N GLU A 303 6.24 -7.62 -22.00
CA GLU A 303 6.43 -8.92 -21.34
C GLU A 303 5.14 -9.75 -21.45
#